data_AF-A0A8H6JG60-F1
#
_entry.id   AF-A0A8H6JG60-F1
#
_cell.length_a   1.000
_cell.length_b   1.000
_cell.length_c   1.000
_cell.angle_alpha   90.00
_cell.angle_beta   90.00
_cell.angle_gamma   90.00
#
_symmetry.space_group_name_H-M   'P 1'
#
loop_
_entity.id
_entity.type
_entity.pdbx_description
1 polymer ?
#
loop_
_entity_poly.entity_id
_entity_poly.type
_entity_poly.pdbx_seq_one_letter_code
_entity_poly.pdbx_strand_id
1 'polypeptide(L)'
;MSQPAASSSSPPSRAPLHPPSSRSIWIADNWTTIIGGTIFAHLAHYRYLNRVRTSNPNPLKNARFWALAGGGWMVSYLGIITLIAVAQARVDHYRDPDNYGLYDHDPEDRR
;
A
#
# COMPACT_ATOMS: atom_id res chain seq x y z
N MET A 1 43.67 -14.30 -37.05
CA MET A 1 43.18 -13.63 -35.84
C MET A 1 41.68 -13.85 -35.79
N SER A 2 41.21 -14.83 -35.01
CA SER A 2 39.79 -15.19 -34.93
C SER A 2 39.16 -14.42 -33.77
N GLN A 3 38.17 -13.57 -34.04
CA GLN A 3 37.40 -12.89 -33.00
C GLN A 3 36.46 -13.90 -32.32
N PRO A 4 36.33 -13.89 -30.98
CA PRO A 4 35.29 -14.67 -30.32
C PRO A 4 33.93 -14.00 -30.59
N ALA A 5 32.97 -14.80 -31.05
CA ALA A 5 31.59 -14.38 -31.19
C ALA A 5 31.05 -13.98 -29.80
N ALA A 6 30.60 -12.73 -29.68
CA ALA A 6 29.87 -12.29 -28.51
C ALA A 6 28.56 -13.08 -28.45
N SER A 7 28.45 -13.97 -27.47
CA SER A 7 27.21 -14.64 -27.11
C SER A 7 26.20 -13.57 -26.71
N SER A 8 25.33 -13.15 -27.63
CA SER A 8 24.16 -12.36 -27.31
C SER A 8 23.19 -13.26 -26.55
N SER A 9 23.32 -13.30 -25.23
CA SER A 9 22.26 -13.82 -24.37
C SER A 9 21.07 -12.86 -24.50
N SER A 10 20.14 -13.18 -25.40
CA SER A 10 18.84 -12.52 -25.44
C SER A 10 18.24 -12.52 -24.02
N PRO A 11 17.78 -11.38 -23.50
CA PRO A 11 17.06 -11.39 -22.23
C PRO A 11 15.88 -12.35 -22.37
N PRO A 12 15.53 -13.10 -21.30
CA PRO A 12 14.33 -13.94 -21.35
C PRO A 12 13.16 -13.06 -21.75
N SER A 13 12.42 -13.49 -22.78
CA SER A 13 11.14 -12.93 -23.21
C SER A 13 10.14 -13.00 -22.05
N ARG A 14 10.28 -12.13 -21.06
CA ARG A 14 9.27 -11.93 -20.02
C ARG A 14 8.08 -11.29 -20.71
N ALA A 15 6.91 -11.89 -20.53
CA ALA A 15 5.66 -11.25 -20.90
C ALA A 15 5.63 -9.83 -20.29
N PRO A 16 5.16 -8.82 -21.03
CA PRO A 16 5.04 -7.46 -20.52
C PRO A 16 4.29 -7.43 -19.17
N LEU A 17 4.76 -6.59 -18.25
CA LEU A 17 4.09 -6.37 -16.98
C LEU A 17 2.81 -5.57 -17.20
N HIS A 18 1.78 -5.85 -16.38
CA HIS A 18 0.57 -5.05 -16.41
C HIS A 18 0.77 -3.74 -15.64
N PRO A 19 0.26 -2.60 -16.15
CA PRO A 19 0.33 -1.33 -15.43
C PRO A 19 -0.42 -1.40 -14.09
N PRO A 20 -0.01 -0.60 -13.09
CA PRO A 20 -0.72 -0.52 -11.82
C PRO A 20 -2.16 -0.02 -12.03
N SER A 21 -3.11 -0.60 -11.29
CA SER A 21 -4.51 -0.17 -11.35
C SER A 21 -4.69 1.30 -10.97
N SER A 22 -5.72 1.97 -11.48
CA SER A 22 -6.04 3.37 -11.13
C SER A 22 -6.20 3.58 -9.62
N ARG A 23 -6.66 2.56 -8.88
CA ARG A 23 -6.73 2.60 -7.41
C ARG A 23 -5.35 2.65 -6.76
N SER A 24 -4.40 1.86 -7.27
CA SER A 24 -3.02 1.86 -6.77
C SER A 24 -2.35 3.21 -7.01
N ILE A 25 -2.56 3.80 -8.19
CA ILE A 25 -2.08 5.15 -8.52
C ILE A 25 -2.68 6.18 -7.56
N TRP A 26 -4.01 6.16 -7.36
CA TRP A 26 -4.67 7.08 -6.44
C TRP A 26 -4.16 6.94 -4.99
N ILE A 27 -3.97 5.70 -4.51
CA ILE A 27 -3.42 5.45 -3.17
C ILE A 27 -2.00 6.02 -3.06
N ALA A 28 -1.14 5.77 -4.04
CA ALA A 28 0.23 6.28 -4.06
C ALA A 28 0.28 7.81 -4.10
N ASP A 29 -0.67 8.46 -4.77
CA ASP A 29 -0.72 9.92 -4.86
C ASP A 29 -1.35 10.59 -3.63
N ASN A 30 -2.21 9.88 -2.88
CA ASN A 30 -2.99 10.44 -1.77
C ASN A 30 -2.66 9.82 -0.40
N TRP A 31 -1.54 9.10 -0.28
CA TRP A 31 -1.19 8.32 0.91
C TRP A 31 -1.15 9.15 2.20
N THR A 32 -0.71 10.40 2.14
CA THR A 32 -0.68 11.33 3.29
C THR A 32 -2.07 11.59 3.84
N THR A 33 -3.06 11.76 2.96
CA THR A 33 -4.47 11.93 3.33
C THR A 33 -5.03 10.66 3.95
N ILE A 34 -4.67 9.49 3.43
CA ILE A 34 -5.08 8.19 4.00
C ILE A 34 -4.54 8.06 5.44
N ILE A 35 -3.26 8.38 5.66
CA ILE A 35 -2.65 8.37 7.00
C ILE A 35 -3.35 9.38 7.92
N GLY A 36 -3.52 10.62 7.48
CA GLY A 36 -4.19 11.67 8.27
C GLY A 36 -5.62 11.29 8.64
N GLY A 37 -6.39 10.77 7.70
CA GLY A 37 -7.75 10.29 7.93
C GLY A 37 -7.80 9.11 8.91
N THR A 38 -6.83 8.21 8.84
CA THR A 38 -6.73 7.06 9.77
C THR A 38 -6.46 7.53 11.20
N ILE A 39 -5.53 8.47 11.38
CA ILE A 39 -5.22 9.06 12.70
C ILE A 39 -6.46 9.75 13.27
N PHE A 40 -7.17 10.53 12.44
CA PHE A 40 -8.40 11.21 12.85
C PHE A 40 -9.50 10.21 13.25
N ALA A 41 -9.70 9.16 12.45
CA ALA A 41 -10.68 8.11 12.74
C ALA A 41 -10.34 7.37 14.05
N HIS A 42 -9.07 7.08 14.29
CA HIS A 42 -8.59 6.48 15.52
C HIS A 42 -8.91 7.38 16.73
N LEU A 43 -8.56 8.67 16.65
CA LEU A 43 -8.87 9.63 17.72
C LEU A 43 -10.39 9.75 17.97
N ALA A 44 -11.18 9.89 16.91
CA ALA A 44 -12.64 9.98 17.01
C ALA A 44 -13.24 8.73 17.65
N HIS A 45 -12.73 7.55 17.30
CA HIS A 45 -13.16 6.28 17.87
C HIS A 45 -12.85 6.18 19.37
N TYR A 46 -11.63 6.54 19.81
CA TYR A 46 -11.30 6.54 21.24
C TYR A 46 -12.13 7.56 22.02
N ARG A 47 -12.38 8.74 21.46
CA ARG A 47 -13.27 9.74 22.07
C ARG A 47 -14.70 9.21 22.20
N TYR A 48 -15.21 8.53 21.17
CA TYR A 48 -16.52 7.90 21.20
C TYR A 48 -16.60 6.80 22.28
N LEU A 49 -15.62 5.90 22.31
CA LEU A 49 -15.57 4.83 23.31
C LEU A 49 -15.53 5.37 24.74
N ASN A 50 -14.74 6.42 24.99
CA ASN A 50 -14.67 7.04 26.32
C ASN A 50 -15.97 7.75 26.71
N ARG A 51 -16.75 8.25 25.75
CA ARG A 51 -18.03 8.92 26.02
C ARG A 51 -19.17 7.93 26.28
N VAL A 52 -19.20 6.83 25.55
CA VAL A 52 -20.32 5.87 25.59
C VAL A 52 -20.09 4.77 26.63
N ARG A 53 -18.84 4.44 26.94
CA ARG A 53 -18.54 3.35 27.86
C ARG A 53 -18.37 3.86 29.28
N THR A 54 -19.33 3.53 30.14
CA THR A 54 -19.15 3.62 31.59
C THR A 54 -18.07 2.61 32.01
N SER A 55 -16.97 3.08 32.59
CA SER A 55 -15.89 2.21 33.07
C SER A 55 -16.44 1.18 34.04
N ASN A 56 -16.30 -0.11 33.71
CA ASN A 56 -16.64 -1.15 34.68
C ASN A 56 -15.67 -1.04 35.86
N PRO A 57 -16.13 -1.13 37.13
CA PRO A 57 -15.24 -1.07 38.28
C PRO A 57 -14.21 -2.21 38.31
N ASN A 58 -14.41 -3.29 37.55
CA ASN A 58 -13.44 -4.36 37.39
C ASN A 58 -12.40 -4.04 36.29
N PRO A 59 -11.13 -3.77 36.65
CA PRO A 59 -10.09 -3.37 35.70
C PRO A 59 -9.72 -4.49 34.71
N LEU A 60 -9.83 -5.77 35.09
CA LEU A 60 -9.53 -6.91 34.19
C LEU A 60 -10.53 -7.02 33.04
N LYS A 61 -11.82 -6.73 33.29
CA LYS A 61 -12.85 -6.70 32.25
C LYS A 61 -12.67 -5.53 31.28
N ASN A 62 -12.12 -4.41 31.75
CA ASN A 62 -11.77 -3.28 30.89
C ASN A 62 -10.51 -3.60 30.07
N ALA A 63 -9.51 -4.26 30.65
CA ALA A 63 -8.25 -4.60 29.99
C ALA A 63 -8.47 -5.46 28.73
N ARG A 64 -9.31 -6.50 28.81
CA ARG A 64 -9.60 -7.36 27.63
C ARG A 64 -10.22 -6.57 26.48
N PHE A 65 -11.15 -5.66 26.78
CA PHE A 65 -11.75 -4.80 25.76
C PHE A 65 -10.72 -3.87 25.12
N TRP A 66 -9.90 -3.19 25.95
CA TRP A 66 -8.90 -2.26 25.44
C TRP A 66 -7.78 -2.98 24.67
N ALA A 67 -7.44 -4.21 25.07
CA ALA A 67 -6.53 -5.07 24.32
C ALA A 67 -7.10 -5.46 22.95
N LEU A 68 -8.39 -5.80 22.86
CA LEU A 68 -9.05 -6.09 21.58
C LEU A 68 -9.20 -4.83 20.71
N ALA A 69 -9.63 -3.72 21.29
CA ALA A 69 -9.76 -2.44 20.58
C ALA A 69 -8.40 -1.96 20.06
N GLY A 70 -7.37 -1.95 20.92
CA GLY A 70 -6.01 -1.60 20.54
C GLY A 70 -5.41 -2.58 19.53
N GLY A 71 -5.63 -3.89 19.70
CA GLY A 71 -5.18 -4.92 18.77
C GLY A 71 -5.81 -4.77 17.39
N GLY A 72 -7.12 -4.51 17.31
CA GLY A 72 -7.82 -4.25 16.05
C GLY A 72 -7.23 -3.06 15.30
N TRP A 73 -6.98 -1.95 16.00
CA TRP A 73 -6.32 -0.79 15.40
C TRP A 73 -4.89 -1.07 14.93
N MET A 74 -4.12 -1.85 15.69
CA MET A 74 -2.76 -2.23 15.27
C MET A 74 -2.79 -3.00 13.94
N VAL A 75 -3.69 -3.97 13.78
CA VAL A 75 -3.86 -4.70 12.51
C VAL A 75 -4.27 -3.75 11.38
N SER A 76 -5.18 -2.81 11.64
CA SER A 76 -5.56 -1.79 10.65
C SER A 76 -4.38 -0.92 10.21
N TYR A 77 -3.54 -0.46 11.15
CA TYR A 77 -2.35 0.33 10.82
C TYR A 77 -1.37 -0.45 9.94
N LEU A 78 -1.05 -1.69 10.32
CA LEU A 78 -0.16 -2.54 9.52
C LEU A 78 -0.73 -2.77 8.12
N GLY A 79 -2.03 -3.01 8.00
CA GLY A 79 -2.70 -3.17 6.70
C GLY A 79 -2.61 -1.90 5.84
N ILE A 80 -2.87 -0.73 6.42
CA ILE A 80 -2.82 0.56 5.70
C ILE A 80 -1.39 0.87 5.24
N ILE A 81 -0.40 0.72 6.12
CA ILE A 81 1.01 0.94 5.78
C ILE A 81 1.45 -0.01 4.68
N THR A 82 1.09 -1.29 4.78
CA THR A 82 1.42 -2.29 3.75
C THR A 82 0.77 -1.94 2.41
N LEU A 83 -0.51 -1.55 2.42
CA LEU A 83 -1.23 -1.15 1.21
C LEU A 83 -0.56 0.05 0.52
N ILE A 84 -0.20 1.08 1.30
CA ILE A 84 0.51 2.26 0.81
C ILE A 84 1.87 1.87 0.24
N ALA A 85 2.67 1.11 0.98
CA ALA A 85 4.01 0.69 0.55
C ALA A 85 3.97 -0.10 -0.76
N VAL A 86 3.02 -1.05 -0.90
CA VAL A 86 2.85 -1.82 -2.13
C VAL A 86 2.38 -0.94 -3.28
N ALA A 87 1.48 0.01 -3.03
CA ALA A 87 1.00 0.94 -4.04
C ALA A 87 2.14 1.85 -4.53
N GLN A 88 2.91 2.43 -3.62
CA GLN A 88 4.08 3.24 -3.94
C GLN A 88 5.10 2.45 -4.74
N ALA A 89 5.53 1.28 -4.26
CA ALA A 89 6.51 0.46 -4.98
C ALA A 89 6.08 0.11 -6.42
N ARG A 90 4.80 -0.21 -6.64
CA ARG A 90 4.26 -0.50 -7.98
C ARG A 90 4.22 0.73 -8.87
N VAL A 91 3.82 1.86 -8.31
CA VAL A 91 3.66 3.11 -9.06
C VAL A 91 5.00 3.75 -9.36
N ASP A 92 5.94 3.71 -8.42
CA ASP A 92 7.30 4.20 -8.60
C ASP A 92 8.03 3.38 -9.67
N HIS A 93 7.92 2.04 -9.63
CA HIS A 93 8.48 1.19 -10.69
C HIS A 93 7.85 1.46 -12.05
N TYR A 94 6.54 1.77 -12.10
CA TYR A 94 5.85 2.10 -13.36
C TYR A 94 6.20 3.50 -13.89
N ARG A 95 6.42 4.47 -13.01
CA ARG A 95 6.76 5.86 -13.37
C ARG A 95 8.25 6.06 -13.66
N ASP A 96 9.07 5.06 -13.39
CA ASP A 96 10.50 5.08 -13.66
C ASP A 96 10.78 5.09 -15.18
N PRO A 97 11.50 6.10 -15.70
CA PRO A 97 11.91 6.17 -17.10
C PRO A 97 12.56 4.90 -17.65
N ASP A 98 13.33 4.21 -16.82
CA ASP A 98 14.10 3.05 -17.23
C ASP A 98 13.22 1.79 -17.38
N ASN A 99 12.00 1.82 -16.84
CA ASN A 99 11.09 0.66 -16.80
C ASN A 99 9.91 0.77 -17.77
N TYR A 100 9.72 1.88 -18.49
CA TYR A 100 8.59 2.07 -19.43
C TYR A 100 8.47 0.94 -20.47
N GLY A 101 9.59 0.43 -20.97
CA GLY A 101 9.61 -0.65 -21.96
C GLY A 101 9.19 -2.03 -21.43
N LEU A 102 8.99 -2.16 -20.11
CA LEU A 102 8.62 -3.42 -19.46
C LEU A 102 7.10 -3.61 -19.34
N TYR A 103 6.31 -2.55 -19.55
CA TYR A 103 4.87 -2.58 -19.36
C TYR A 103 4.11 -2.70 -20.68
N ASP A 104 3.00 -3.43 -20.65
CA ASP A 104 2.06 -3.45 -21.76
C ASP A 104 1.33 -2.10 -21.79
N HIS A 105 1.65 -1.27 -22.79
CA HIS A 105 0.92 -0.05 -23.06
C HIS A 105 -0.07 -0.34 -24.19
N ASP A 106 -1.35 -0.36 -23.85
CA ASP A 106 -2.42 -0.50 -24.85
C ASP A 106 -2.29 0.66 -25.87
N PRO A 107 -2.22 0.40 -27.18
CA PRO A 107 -1.98 1.43 -28.21
C PRO A 107 -3.02 2.56 -28.24
N GLU A 108 -4.13 2.46 -27.51
CA GLU A 108 -5.15 3.50 -27.39
C GLU A 108 -4.75 4.67 -26.48
N ASP A 109 -3.77 4.51 -25.58
CA ASP A 109 -3.28 5.58 -24.69
C ASP A 109 -2.39 6.64 -25.40
N ARG A 110 -2.20 6.54 -26.73
CA ARG A 110 -1.40 7.48 -27.55
C ARG A 110 -2.21 8.52 -28.34
N ARG A 111 -3.53 8.64 -28.13
CA ARG A 111 -4.38 9.59 -28.88
C ARG A 111 -4.68 10.88 -28.12
#